data_AF-A0A1F8U5M8-F1
#
_entry.id   AF-A0A1F8U5M8-F1
#
_cell.length_a   1.000
_cell.length_b   1.000
_cell.length_c   1.000
_cell.angle_alpha   90.00
_cell.angle_beta   90.00
_cell.angle_gamma   90.00
#
_symmetry.space_group_name_H-M   'P 1'
#
loop_
_entity.id
_entity.type
_entity.pdbx_description
1 polymer ?
#
loop_
_entity_poly.entity_id
_entity_poly.type
_entity_poly.pdbx_seq_one_letter_code
_entity_poly.pdbx_strand_id
1 'polypeptide(L)'
;MKQQLQHKVQQLVEKNWFSHGILALILINAILLGLETSAALMQDFGTVILLADNLLLAVFVLELLLRIFAYRLHFFKDPWSLFDFAVVGIALMPATGQFSVLRALRVLRVLRVLSIVPSMRRVISALLGSLPGLGSIAMVLLLIYYVFAVIATKLFGAAFPEWFGSIGASFYTLFQVMTLESWSMGISRPVMEQFPFAWAFFVPFILIATFTMLNLF
;
A
#
# COMPACT_ATOMS: atom_id res chain seq x y z
N MET A 1 21.55 -34.52 -12.32
CA MET A 1 20.29 -34.18 -13.04
C MET A 1 19.59 -32.92 -12.50
N LYS A 2 19.22 -32.83 -11.20
CA LYS A 2 18.52 -31.65 -10.65
C LYS A 2 19.26 -30.31 -10.81
N GLN A 3 20.58 -30.27 -10.66
CA GLN A 3 21.39 -29.05 -10.83
C GLN A 3 21.45 -28.57 -12.30
N GLN A 4 21.53 -29.49 -13.27
CA GLN A 4 21.49 -29.12 -14.70
C GLN A 4 20.13 -28.56 -15.11
N LEU A 5 19.04 -29.12 -14.58
CA LEU A 5 17.69 -28.59 -14.81
C LEU A 5 17.51 -27.19 -14.20
N GLN A 6 18.00 -26.99 -12.97
CA GLN A 6 17.98 -25.67 -12.32
C GLN A 6 18.71 -24.61 -13.15
N HIS A 7 19.93 -24.92 -13.63
CA HIS A 7 20.71 -23.99 -14.43
C HIS A 7 20.01 -23.62 -15.74
N LYS A 8 19.33 -24.58 -16.39
CA LYS A 8 18.51 -24.31 -17.58
C LYS A 8 17.32 -23.41 -17.29
N VAL A 9 16.63 -23.61 -16.15
CA VAL A 9 15.50 -22.76 -15.74
C VAL A 9 15.98 -21.35 -15.40
N GLN A 10 17.11 -21.22 -14.71
CA GLN A 10 17.71 -19.93 -14.44
C GLN A 10 18.04 -19.16 -15.73
N GLN A 11 18.70 -19.83 -16.68
CA GLN A 11 18.99 -19.25 -18.00
C GLN A 11 17.73 -18.87 -18.78
N LEU A 12 16.60 -19.55 -18.56
CA LEU A 12 15.33 -19.20 -19.21
C LEU A 12 14.75 -17.92 -18.61
N VAL A 13 14.66 -17.85 -17.28
CA VAL A 13 14.09 -16.73 -16.52
C VAL A 13 14.87 -15.44 -16.71
N GLU A 14 16.19 -15.54 -16.89
CA GLU A 14 17.08 -14.38 -17.11
C GLU A 14 17.01 -13.80 -18.53
N LYS A 15 16.30 -14.45 -19.48
CA LYS A 15 16.19 -13.91 -20.84
C LYS A 15 15.28 -12.68 -20.88
N ASN A 16 15.74 -11.65 -21.59
CA ASN A 16 14.96 -10.43 -21.83
C ASN A 16 13.58 -10.71 -22.44
N TRP A 17 13.47 -11.65 -23.39
CA TRP A 17 12.17 -11.98 -24.00
C TRP A 17 11.17 -12.55 -22.98
N PHE A 18 11.65 -13.32 -22.00
CA PHE A 18 10.80 -13.86 -20.93
C PHE A 18 10.28 -12.71 -20.06
N SER A 19 11.18 -11.83 -19.61
CA SER A 19 10.82 -10.63 -18.83
C SER A 19 9.85 -9.70 -19.58
N HIS A 20 10.11 -9.39 -20.85
CA HIS A 20 9.22 -8.58 -21.69
C HIS A 20 7.87 -9.26 -21.93
N GLY A 21 7.84 -10.59 -22.06
CA GLY A 21 6.61 -11.36 -22.15
C GLY A 21 5.76 -11.22 -20.89
N ILE A 22 6.35 -11.39 -19.70
CA ILE A 22 5.65 -11.21 -18.42
C ILE A 22 5.18 -9.77 -18.26
N LEU A 23 5.99 -8.78 -18.64
CA LEU A 23 5.58 -7.37 -18.62
C LEU A 23 4.35 -7.13 -19.49
N ALA A 24 4.34 -7.65 -20.71
CA ALA A 24 3.18 -7.53 -21.61
C ALA A 24 1.93 -8.17 -20.99
N LEU A 25 2.05 -9.34 -20.37
CA LEU A 25 0.95 -9.99 -19.67
C LEU A 25 0.44 -9.18 -18.48
N ILE A 26 1.31 -8.49 -17.74
CA ILE A 26 0.89 -7.58 -16.65
C ILE A 26 0.10 -6.39 -17.20
N LEU A 27 0.55 -5.80 -18.32
CA LEU A 27 -0.17 -4.70 -18.96
C LEU A 27 -1.54 -5.15 -19.49
N ILE A 28 -1.62 -6.33 -20.10
CA ILE A 28 -2.90 -6.93 -20.52
C ILE A 28 -3.80 -7.15 -19.29
N ASN A 29 -3.25 -7.69 -18.20
CA ASN A 29 -4.01 -7.89 -16.97
C ASN A 29 -4.55 -6.58 -16.39
N ALA A 30 -3.74 -5.51 -16.41
CA ALA A 30 -4.17 -4.18 -15.97
C ALA A 30 -5.35 -3.64 -16.81
N ILE A 31 -5.33 -3.87 -18.12
CA ILE A 31 -6.44 -3.52 -19.01
C ILE A 31 -7.69 -4.33 -18.62
N LEU A 32 -7.58 -5.66 -18.45
CA LEU A 32 -8.71 -6.50 -18.05
C LEU A 32 -9.34 -6.04 -16.73
N LEU A 33 -8.53 -5.72 -15.72
CA LEU A 33 -9.01 -5.17 -14.45
C LEU A 33 -9.75 -3.84 -14.63
N GLY A 34 -9.31 -2.99 -15.56
CA GLY A 34 -10.03 -1.79 -15.96
C GLY A 34 -11.39 -2.10 -16.59
N LEU A 35 -11.45 -3.10 -17.49
CA LEU A 35 -12.70 -3.53 -18.11
C LEU A 35 -13.69 -4.12 -17.10
N GLU A 36 -13.21 -4.81 -16.06
CA GLU A 36 -14.05 -5.33 -14.96
C GLU A 36 -14.83 -4.23 -14.21
N THR A 37 -14.39 -2.97 -14.29
CA THR A 37 -15.10 -1.83 -13.67
C THR A 37 -16.34 -1.39 -14.46
N SER A 38 -16.45 -1.78 -15.74
CA SER A 38 -17.58 -1.41 -16.59
C SER A 38 -18.70 -2.44 -16.49
N ALA A 39 -19.85 -2.03 -15.94
CA ALA A 39 -21.02 -2.88 -15.84
C ALA A 39 -21.52 -3.38 -17.21
N ALA A 40 -21.46 -2.54 -18.25
CA ALA A 40 -21.88 -2.92 -19.60
C ALA A 40 -20.99 -4.03 -20.19
N LEU A 41 -19.66 -3.89 -20.07
CA LEU A 41 -18.73 -4.92 -20.56
C LEU A 41 -18.81 -6.21 -19.76
N MET A 42 -19.06 -6.12 -18.46
CA MET A 42 -19.24 -7.30 -17.61
C MET A 42 -20.55 -8.05 -17.89
N GLN A 43 -21.59 -7.38 -18.39
CA GLN A 43 -22.81 -8.04 -18.84
C GLN A 43 -22.58 -8.87 -20.11
N ASP A 44 -21.88 -8.30 -21.10
CA ASP A 44 -21.70 -8.96 -22.41
C ASP A 44 -20.50 -9.92 -22.44
N PHE A 45 -19.41 -9.58 -21.75
CA PHE A 45 -18.12 -10.28 -21.84
C PHE A 45 -17.55 -10.72 -20.48
N GLY A 46 -18.30 -10.57 -19.37
CA GLY A 46 -17.78 -10.79 -18.02
C GLY A 46 -17.17 -12.17 -17.81
N THR A 47 -17.79 -13.23 -18.33
CA THR A 47 -17.24 -14.60 -18.25
C THR A 47 -15.88 -14.72 -18.94
N VAL A 48 -15.72 -14.11 -20.13
CA VAL A 48 -14.48 -14.15 -20.90
C VAL A 48 -13.39 -13.35 -20.19
N ILE A 49 -13.73 -12.17 -19.66
CA ILE A 49 -12.81 -11.30 -18.92
C ILE A 49 -12.29 -12.01 -17.66
N LEU A 50 -13.19 -12.61 -16.87
CA LEU A 50 -12.83 -13.33 -15.64
C LEU A 50 -12.01 -14.60 -15.92
N LEU A 51 -12.33 -15.34 -16.99
CA LEU A 51 -11.52 -16.49 -17.41
C LEU A 51 -10.12 -16.05 -17.84
N ALA A 52 -10.00 -14.95 -18.59
CA ALA A 52 -8.72 -14.39 -18.98
C ALA A 52 -7.90 -13.91 -17.76
N ASP A 53 -8.51 -13.24 -16.77
CA ASP A 53 -7.83 -12.85 -15.53
C ASP A 53 -7.28 -14.06 -14.77
N ASN A 54 -8.09 -15.12 -14.63
CA ASN A 54 -7.68 -16.35 -13.96
C ASN A 54 -6.54 -17.08 -14.70
N LEU A 55 -6.56 -17.09 -16.03
CA LEU A 55 -5.48 -17.66 -16.84
C LEU A 55 -4.18 -16.87 -16.66
N LEU A 56 -4.24 -15.54 -16.68
CA LEU A 56 -3.07 -14.70 -16.44
C LEU A 56 -2.51 -14.90 -15.02
N LEU A 57 -3.38 -15.01 -14.01
CA LEU A 57 -2.96 -15.35 -12.66
C LEU A 57 -2.24 -16.70 -12.61
N ALA A 58 -2.76 -17.73 -13.29
CA ALA A 58 -2.10 -19.03 -13.35
C ALA A 58 -0.70 -18.93 -13.99
N VAL A 59 -0.55 -18.14 -15.06
CA VAL A 59 0.78 -17.88 -15.68
C VAL A 59 1.72 -17.19 -14.70
N PHE A 60 1.25 -16.20 -13.93
CA PHE A 60 2.06 -15.52 -12.92
C PHE A 60 2.48 -16.44 -11.77
N VAL A 61 1.60 -17.34 -11.34
CA VAL A 61 1.96 -18.37 -10.35
C VAL A 61 3.04 -19.30 -10.89
N LEU A 62 2.91 -19.74 -12.14
CA LEU A 62 3.92 -20.59 -12.78
C LEU A 62 5.27 -19.88 -12.92
N GLU A 63 5.28 -18.62 -13.36
CA GLU A 63 6.50 -17.80 -13.43
C GLU A 63 7.18 -17.66 -12.06
N LEU A 64 6.39 -17.40 -11.01
CA LEU A 64 6.88 -17.29 -9.64
C LEU A 64 7.49 -18.61 -9.15
N LEU A 65 6.83 -19.74 -9.41
CA LEU A 65 7.35 -21.07 -9.06
C LEU A 65 8.65 -21.39 -9.81
N LEU A 66 8.76 -21.01 -11.09
CA LEU A 66 10.00 -21.15 -11.86
C LEU A 66 11.14 -20.32 -11.26
N ARG A 67 10.86 -19.09 -10.82
CA ARG A 67 11.84 -18.24 -10.12
C ARG A 67 12.27 -18.81 -8.78
N ILE A 68 11.33 -19.30 -7.97
CA ILE A 68 11.62 -19.97 -6.70
C ILE A 68 12.50 -21.21 -6.96
N PHE A 69 12.21 -21.99 -7.99
CA PHE A 69 13.02 -23.16 -8.36
C PHE A 69 14.42 -22.77 -8.83
N ALA A 70 14.55 -21.71 -9.64
CA ALA A 70 15.83 -21.21 -10.13
C ALA A 70 16.73 -20.67 -9.01
N TYR A 71 16.20 -19.77 -8.17
CA TYR A 71 16.98 -19.02 -7.18
C TYR A 71 16.95 -19.62 -5.76
N ARG A 72 16.04 -20.55 -5.47
CA ARG A 72 15.89 -21.25 -4.17
C ARG A 72 15.86 -20.27 -2.99
N LEU A 73 16.76 -20.42 -2.02
CA LEU A 73 16.84 -19.56 -0.84
C LEU A 73 17.23 -18.12 -1.17
N HIS A 74 17.90 -17.87 -2.31
CA HIS A 74 18.22 -16.49 -2.73
C HIS A 74 16.97 -15.72 -3.16
N PHE A 75 15.92 -16.41 -3.60
CA PHE A 75 14.62 -15.79 -3.91
C PHE A 75 14.09 -14.99 -2.71
N PHE A 76 14.16 -15.58 -1.51
CA PHE A 76 13.65 -14.97 -0.28
C PHE A 76 14.56 -13.88 0.30
N LYS A 77 15.72 -13.62 -0.31
CA LYS A 77 16.62 -12.53 0.08
C LYS A 77 16.48 -11.31 -0.84
N ASP A 78 15.82 -11.45 -1.99
CA ASP A 78 15.58 -10.36 -2.93
C ASP A 78 14.24 -9.66 -2.61
N PRO A 79 14.25 -8.37 -2.23
CA PRO A 79 13.02 -7.64 -1.89
C PRO A 79 11.99 -7.61 -3.03
N TRP A 80 12.45 -7.60 -4.29
CA TRP A 80 11.57 -7.59 -5.45
C TRP A 80 10.87 -8.92 -5.68
N SER A 81 11.60 -10.02 -5.47
CA SER A 81 11.04 -11.37 -5.46
C SER A 81 10.04 -11.59 -4.32
N LEU A 82 10.33 -11.07 -3.12
CA LEU A 82 9.38 -11.09 -1.99
C LEU A 82 8.13 -10.26 -2.28
N PHE A 83 8.27 -9.09 -2.89
CA PHE A 83 7.16 -8.26 -3.32
C PHE A 83 6.25 -8.99 -4.32
N ASP A 84 6.84 -9.56 -5.38
CA ASP A 84 6.09 -10.37 -6.36
C ASP A 84 5.37 -11.54 -5.69
N PHE A 85 6.04 -12.21 -4.76
CA PHE A 85 5.46 -13.32 -4.01
C PHE A 85 4.25 -12.89 -3.17
N ALA A 86 4.36 -11.78 -2.43
CA ALA A 86 3.26 -11.26 -1.62
C ALA A 86 2.06 -10.86 -2.49
N VAL A 87 2.32 -10.20 -3.62
CA VAL A 87 1.29 -9.71 -4.53
C VAL A 87 0.53 -10.88 -5.20
N VAL A 88 1.24 -11.89 -5.70
CA VAL A 88 0.61 -13.11 -6.23
C VAL A 88 -0.09 -13.91 -5.13
N GLY A 89 0.47 -13.94 -3.92
CA GLY A 89 -0.14 -14.57 -2.74
C GLY A 89 -1.49 -13.95 -2.38
N ILE A 90 -1.58 -12.63 -2.32
CA ILE A 90 -2.85 -11.90 -2.10
C ILE A 90 -3.87 -12.25 -3.19
N ALA A 91 -3.44 -12.35 -4.45
CA ALA A 91 -4.32 -12.68 -5.56
C ALA A 91 -4.90 -14.11 -5.47
N LEU A 92 -4.17 -15.04 -4.87
CA LEU A 92 -4.61 -16.42 -4.64
C LEU A 92 -5.54 -16.59 -3.43
N MET A 93 -5.56 -15.64 -2.48
CA MET A 93 -6.38 -15.78 -1.29
C MET A 93 -7.89 -15.76 -1.63
N PRO A 94 -8.69 -16.67 -1.04
CA PRO A 94 -10.14 -16.64 -1.16
C PRO A 94 -10.70 -15.32 -0.59
N ALA A 95 -11.40 -14.55 -1.44
CA ALA A 95 -11.99 -13.27 -1.06
C ALA A 95 -13.47 -13.43 -0.66
N THR A 96 -13.74 -14.30 0.30
CA THR A 96 -15.09 -14.62 0.82
C THR A 96 -15.31 -14.02 2.21
N GLY A 97 -16.54 -13.59 2.50
CA GLY A 97 -16.92 -13.04 3.81
C GLY A 97 -16.12 -11.79 4.20
N GLN A 98 -15.52 -11.81 5.40
CA GLN A 98 -14.71 -10.72 5.96
C GLN A 98 -13.47 -10.35 5.12
N PHE A 99 -13.05 -11.21 4.20
CA PHE A 99 -11.92 -10.99 3.30
C PHE A 99 -12.33 -10.44 1.93
N SER A 100 -13.53 -9.88 1.79
CA SER A 100 -14.01 -9.27 0.55
C SER A 100 -13.06 -8.17 0.02
N VAL A 101 -12.39 -7.44 0.93
CA VAL A 101 -11.37 -6.43 0.60
C VAL A 101 -10.19 -7.03 -0.19
N LEU A 102 -9.83 -8.30 0.05
CA LEU A 102 -8.76 -8.96 -0.70
C LEU A 102 -9.06 -9.02 -2.20
N ARG A 103 -10.34 -9.03 -2.59
CA ARG A 103 -10.75 -8.94 -4.01
C ARG A 103 -10.27 -7.64 -4.63
N ALA A 104 -10.46 -6.51 -3.94
CA ALA A 104 -10.00 -5.21 -4.41
C ALA A 104 -8.47 -5.12 -4.44
N LEU A 105 -7.79 -5.71 -3.44
CA LEU A 105 -6.32 -5.75 -3.39
C LEU A 105 -5.69 -6.57 -4.52
N ARG A 106 -6.46 -7.36 -5.29
CA ARG A 106 -5.95 -8.02 -6.49
C ARG A 106 -5.42 -7.05 -7.54
N VAL A 107 -5.86 -5.79 -7.53
CA VAL A 107 -5.34 -4.72 -8.40
C VAL A 107 -3.86 -4.43 -8.13
N LEU A 108 -3.36 -4.74 -6.92
CA LEU A 108 -1.95 -4.58 -6.57
C LEU A 108 -1.03 -5.41 -7.48
N ARG A 109 -1.54 -6.44 -8.18
CA ARG A 109 -0.75 -7.19 -9.16
C ARG A 109 -0.26 -6.38 -10.35
N VAL A 110 -0.92 -5.25 -10.64
CA VAL A 110 -0.42 -4.28 -11.63
C VAL A 110 0.89 -3.64 -11.17
N LEU A 111 1.10 -3.50 -9.86
CA LEU A 111 2.35 -2.95 -9.30
C LEU A 111 3.57 -3.83 -9.56
N ARG A 112 3.40 -5.07 -10.07
CA ARG A 112 4.52 -5.90 -10.55
C ARG A 112 5.27 -5.26 -11.72
N VAL A 113 4.70 -4.28 -12.42
CA VAL A 113 5.46 -3.45 -13.36
C VAL A 113 6.68 -2.82 -12.66
N LEU A 114 6.52 -2.42 -11.39
CA LEU A 114 7.60 -1.80 -10.59
C LEU A 114 8.74 -2.79 -10.33
N SER A 115 8.42 -4.06 -10.11
CA SER A 115 9.41 -5.12 -9.93
C SER A 115 9.98 -5.62 -11.25
N ILE A 116 9.41 -5.35 -12.43
CA ILE A 116 10.03 -5.81 -13.69
C ILE A 116 10.87 -4.73 -14.35
N VAL A 117 10.41 -3.48 -14.32
CA VAL A 117 11.05 -2.37 -15.03
C VAL A 117 12.25 -1.85 -14.20
N PRO A 118 13.50 -1.97 -14.69
CA PRO A 118 14.69 -1.61 -13.90
C PRO A 118 14.77 -0.13 -13.53
N SER A 119 14.24 0.78 -14.36
CA SER A 119 14.15 2.21 -14.02
C SER A 119 13.23 2.44 -12.83
N MET A 120 12.08 1.77 -12.76
CA MET A 120 11.13 1.88 -11.64
C MET A 120 11.72 1.31 -10.35
N ARG A 121 12.41 0.15 -10.43
CA ARG A 121 13.16 -0.40 -9.30
C ARG A 121 14.15 0.60 -8.74
N ARG A 122 14.91 1.29 -9.61
CA ARG A 122 15.89 2.31 -9.18
C ARG A 122 15.22 3.49 -8.48
N VAL A 123 14.14 4.02 -9.05
CA VAL A 123 13.39 5.14 -8.46
C VAL A 123 12.87 4.76 -7.07
N ILE A 124 12.18 3.62 -6.95
CA ILE A 124 11.63 3.17 -5.66
C ILE A 124 12.73 2.82 -4.67
N SER A 125 13.81 2.18 -5.10
CA SER A 125 14.94 1.89 -4.21
C SER A 125 15.58 3.17 -3.68
N ALA A 126 15.68 4.22 -4.50
CA ALA A 126 16.18 5.51 -4.07
C ALA A 126 15.24 6.18 -3.05
N LEU A 127 13.92 6.13 -3.30
CA LEU A 127 12.91 6.65 -2.38
C LEU A 127 12.88 5.89 -1.05
N LEU A 128 12.95 4.56 -1.08
CA LEU A 128 12.99 3.74 0.14
C LEU A 128 14.33 3.86 0.86
N GLY A 129 15.42 4.05 0.11
CA GLY A 129 16.77 4.23 0.64
C GLY A 129 16.98 5.54 1.39
N SER A 130 16.14 6.56 1.18
CA SER A 130 16.17 7.79 1.97
C SER A 130 15.38 7.69 3.29
N LEU A 131 14.46 6.71 3.42
CA LEU A 131 13.63 6.55 4.61
C LEU A 131 14.40 6.28 5.92
N PRO A 132 15.50 5.50 5.95
CA PRO A 132 16.24 5.28 7.20
C PRO A 132 16.75 6.57 7.83
N GLY A 133 17.13 7.57 7.01
CA GLY A 133 17.55 8.90 7.49
C GLY A 133 16.41 9.68 8.15
N LEU A 134 15.16 9.36 7.82
CA LEU A 134 13.95 9.98 8.36
C LEU A 134 13.40 9.26 9.60
N GLY A 135 13.92 8.06 9.93
CA GLY A 135 13.36 7.20 10.97
C GLY A 135 13.31 7.84 12.36
N SER A 136 14.34 8.58 12.75
CA SER A 136 14.39 9.28 14.04
C SER A 136 13.33 10.37 14.14
N ILE A 137 13.13 11.14 13.06
CA ILE A 137 12.12 12.21 13.00
C ILE A 137 10.72 11.62 12.99
N ALA A 138 10.51 10.57 12.19
CA ALA A 138 9.23 9.84 12.15
C ALA A 138 8.86 9.25 13.52
N MET A 139 9.84 8.74 14.28
CA MET A 139 9.62 8.26 15.64
C MET A 139 9.18 9.37 16.60
N VAL A 140 9.84 10.53 16.54
CA VAL A 140 9.46 11.71 17.35
C VAL A 140 8.06 12.19 16.98
N LEU A 141 7.75 12.27 15.68
CA LEU A 141 6.42 12.64 15.18
C LEU A 141 5.35 11.68 15.69
N LEU A 142 5.60 10.37 15.63
CA LEU A 142 4.65 9.34 16.09
C LEU A 142 4.42 9.40 17.61
N LEU A 143 5.48 9.69 18.40
CA LEU A 143 5.35 9.89 19.84
C LEU A 143 4.51 11.12 20.17
N ILE A 144 4.76 12.25 19.48
CA ILE A 144 3.96 13.46 19.63
C ILE A 144 2.50 13.18 19.27
N TYR A 145 2.26 12.51 18.15
CA TYR A 145 0.92 12.07 17.74
C TYR A 145 0.22 11.26 18.81
N TYR A 146 0.90 10.27 19.38
CA TYR A 146 0.36 9.43 20.43
C TYR A 146 -0.03 10.23 21.67
N VAL A 147 0.85 11.11 22.15
CA VAL A 147 0.59 11.96 23.32
C VAL A 147 -0.62 12.86 23.07
N PHE A 148 -0.68 13.54 21.93
CA PHE A 148 -1.81 14.41 21.59
C PHE A 148 -3.11 13.61 21.38
N ALA A 149 -3.05 12.41 20.80
CA ALA A 149 -4.23 11.56 20.63
C ALA A 149 -4.81 11.12 21.99
N VAL A 150 -3.96 10.76 22.95
CA VAL A 150 -4.41 10.43 24.32
C VAL A 150 -5.04 11.64 25.01
N ILE A 151 -4.41 12.82 24.90
CA ILE A 151 -4.94 14.05 25.48
C ILE A 151 -6.29 14.41 24.85
N ALA A 152 -6.39 14.41 23.52
CA ALA A 152 -7.64 14.71 22.81
C ALA A 152 -8.76 13.74 23.19
N THR A 153 -8.45 12.44 23.28
CA THR A 153 -9.42 11.43 23.70
C THR A 153 -9.96 11.71 25.11
N LYS A 154 -9.09 12.11 26.03
CA LYS A 154 -9.47 12.41 27.42
C LYS A 154 -10.21 13.75 27.58
N LEU A 155 -9.82 14.76 26.81
CA LEU A 155 -10.42 16.11 26.91
C LEU A 155 -11.75 16.21 26.16
N PHE A 156 -11.81 15.69 24.93
CA PHE A 156 -12.91 15.95 24.01
C PHE A 156 -13.76 14.73 23.72
N GLY A 157 -13.28 13.51 24.00
CA GLY A 157 -13.94 12.27 23.57
C GLY A 157 -15.37 12.06 24.08
N ALA A 158 -15.70 12.58 25.27
CA ALA A 158 -17.06 12.48 25.82
C ALA A 158 -18.06 13.38 25.07
N ALA A 159 -17.63 14.58 24.65
CA ALA A 159 -18.46 15.56 23.95
C ALA A 159 -18.45 15.36 22.42
N PHE A 160 -17.34 14.85 21.88
CA PHE A 160 -17.10 14.67 20.45
C PHE A 160 -16.64 13.23 20.17
N PRO A 161 -17.50 12.21 20.38
CA PRO A 161 -17.11 10.81 20.28
C PRO A 161 -16.73 10.37 18.87
N GLU A 162 -17.27 10.99 17.82
CA GLU A 162 -16.90 10.67 16.43
C GLU A 162 -15.45 11.03 16.10
N TRP A 163 -14.95 12.14 16.65
CA TRP A 163 -13.59 12.63 16.38
C TRP A 163 -12.59 12.16 17.43
N PHE A 164 -13.00 12.08 18.69
CA PHE A 164 -12.09 11.84 19.81
C PHE A 164 -12.54 10.73 20.76
N GLY A 165 -13.59 9.97 20.44
CA GLY A 165 -14.16 8.95 21.35
C GLY A 165 -13.27 7.74 21.58
N SER A 166 -12.25 7.54 20.73
CA SER A 166 -11.24 6.50 20.90
C SER A 166 -9.87 7.02 20.47
N ILE A 167 -8.81 6.32 20.86
CA ILE A 167 -7.44 6.64 20.41
C ILE A 167 -7.38 6.63 18.87
N GLY A 168 -8.00 5.63 18.21
CA GLY A 168 -8.02 5.54 16.75
C GLY A 168 -8.73 6.72 16.07
N ALA A 169 -9.88 7.13 16.60
CA ALA A 169 -10.60 8.32 16.12
C ALA A 169 -9.72 9.58 16.27
N SER A 170 -9.13 9.77 17.45
CA SER A 170 -8.23 10.89 17.72
C SER A 170 -7.01 10.91 16.80
N PHE A 171 -6.41 9.75 16.51
CA PHE A 171 -5.31 9.64 15.54
C PHE A 171 -5.74 10.09 14.14
N TYR A 172 -6.92 9.66 13.68
CA TYR A 172 -7.45 10.03 12.38
C TYR A 172 -7.76 11.53 12.30
N THR A 173 -8.44 12.10 13.30
CA THR A 173 -8.73 13.54 13.36
C THR A 173 -7.46 14.38 13.47
N LEU A 174 -6.47 13.97 14.26
CA LEU A 174 -5.19 14.68 14.34
C LEU A 174 -4.38 14.56 13.04
N PHE A 175 -4.50 13.46 12.30
CA PHE A 175 -3.98 13.36 10.93
C PHE A 175 -4.60 14.40 10.00
N GLN A 176 -5.94 14.52 10.00
CA GLN A 176 -6.66 15.56 9.24
C GLN A 176 -6.17 16.97 9.63
N VAL A 177 -6.08 17.26 10.94
CA VAL A 177 -5.61 18.55 11.46
C VAL A 177 -4.18 18.86 11.01
N MET A 178 -3.26 17.89 11.02
CA MET A 178 -1.88 18.09 10.54
C MET A 178 -1.83 18.41 9.04
N THR A 179 -2.71 17.82 8.23
CA THR A 179 -2.82 18.16 6.80
C THR A 179 -3.45 19.55 6.56
N LEU A 180 -3.82 20.25 7.64
CA LEU A 180 -4.54 21.53 7.64
C LEU A 180 -5.91 21.48 6.94
N GLU A 181 -6.41 20.28 6.66
CA GLU A 181 -7.70 20.06 6.02
C GLU A 181 -8.81 20.36 7.04
N SER A 182 -9.62 21.39 6.76
CA SER A 182 -10.77 21.82 7.58
C SER A 182 -10.53 21.92 9.09
N TRP A 183 -9.28 22.07 9.54
CA TRP A 183 -8.92 21.93 10.96
C TRP A 183 -9.59 22.96 11.87
N SER A 184 -9.85 24.17 11.35
CA SER A 184 -10.52 25.23 12.11
C SER A 184 -12.03 25.14 11.99
N MET A 185 -12.57 25.25 10.77
CA MET A 185 -14.02 25.29 10.55
C MET A 185 -14.71 23.95 10.86
N GLY A 186 -14.06 22.83 10.54
CA GLY A 186 -14.63 21.49 10.69
C GLY A 186 -14.37 20.85 12.06
N ILE A 187 -13.30 21.23 12.75
CA ILE A 187 -12.89 20.59 14.02
C ILE A 187 -12.79 21.60 15.16
N SER A 188 -11.82 22.52 15.14
CA SER A 188 -11.49 23.30 16.34
C SER A 188 -12.56 24.31 16.74
N ARG A 189 -13.27 24.95 15.80
CA ARG A 189 -14.37 25.89 16.10
C ARG A 189 -15.57 25.19 16.75
N PRO A 190 -16.10 24.08 16.20
CA PRO A 190 -17.11 23.29 16.89
C PRO A 190 -16.67 22.84 18.29
N VAL A 191 -15.42 22.40 18.46
CA VAL A 191 -14.90 22.04 19.79
C VAL A 191 -14.86 23.25 20.72
N MET A 192 -14.51 24.44 20.21
CA MET A 192 -14.46 25.67 21.00
C MET A 192 -15.82 26.17 21.48
N GLU A 193 -16.93 25.76 20.87
CA GLU A 193 -18.27 26.10 21.36
C GLU A 193 -18.54 25.51 22.75
N GLN A 194 -17.95 24.35 23.06
CA GLN A 194 -18.04 23.71 24.37
C GLN A 194 -16.76 23.87 25.20
N PHE A 195 -15.60 23.98 24.54
CA PHE A 195 -14.29 24.11 25.17
C PHE A 195 -13.58 25.38 24.67
N PRO A 196 -13.89 26.58 25.20
CA PRO A 196 -13.41 27.86 24.64
C PRO A 196 -11.88 27.97 24.49
N PHE A 197 -11.12 27.22 25.29
CA PHE A 197 -9.66 27.19 25.25
C PHE A 197 -9.07 26.05 24.39
N ALA A 198 -9.87 25.32 23.61
CA ALA A 198 -9.39 24.21 22.79
C ALA A 198 -8.37 24.65 21.73
N TRP A 199 -8.36 25.93 21.33
CA TRP A 199 -7.28 26.48 20.49
C TRP A 199 -5.89 26.28 21.10
N ALA A 200 -5.76 26.29 22.43
CA ALA A 200 -4.50 26.08 23.14
C ALA A 200 -4.01 24.62 23.04
N PHE A 201 -4.86 23.69 22.60
CA PHE A 201 -4.47 22.34 22.23
C PHE A 201 -4.13 22.25 20.73
N PHE A 202 -5.05 22.70 19.86
CA PHE A 202 -4.91 22.52 18.41
C PHE A 202 -3.79 23.38 17.79
N VAL A 203 -3.62 24.63 18.22
CA VAL A 203 -2.59 25.52 17.64
C VAL A 203 -1.18 25.01 17.94
N PRO A 204 -0.80 24.66 19.19
CA PRO A 204 0.50 24.06 19.44
C PRO A 204 0.71 22.73 18.71
N PHE A 205 -0.32 21.88 18.63
CA PHE A 205 -0.25 20.65 17.84
C PHE A 205 0.13 20.94 16.39
N ILE A 206 -0.55 21.88 15.74
CA ILE A 206 -0.29 22.27 14.35
C ILE A 206 1.13 22.81 14.20
N LEU A 207 1.57 23.73 15.07
CA LEU A 207 2.90 24.31 14.99
C LEU A 207 3.99 23.24 15.10
N ILE A 208 3.84 22.31 16.06
CA ILE A 208 4.79 21.21 16.24
C ILE A 208 4.75 20.26 15.03
N ALA A 209 3.57 19.80 14.62
CA ALA A 209 3.43 18.83 13.54
C ALA A 209 3.92 19.40 12.19
N THR A 210 3.56 20.64 11.86
CA THR A 210 4.03 21.32 10.63
C THR A 210 5.53 21.58 10.68
N PHE A 211 6.09 22.01 11.81
CA PHE A 211 7.53 22.16 11.95
C PHE A 211 8.26 20.83 11.76
N THR A 212 7.81 19.75 12.41
CA THR A 212 8.40 18.41 12.24
C THR A 212 8.29 17.92 10.80
N MET A 213 7.16 18.15 10.13
CA MET A 213 6.97 17.81 8.72
C MET A 213 7.89 18.62 7.80
N LEU A 214 8.07 19.92 8.04
CA LEU A 214 8.99 20.76 7.27
C LEU A 214 10.45 20.32 7.41
N ASN A 215 10.85 19.81 8.57
CA ASN A 215 12.19 19.24 8.78
C ASN A 215 12.37 17.84 8.15
N LEU A 216 11.29 17.23 7.65
CA LEU A 216 11.31 15.92 6.99
C LEU A 216 11.54 16.02 5.47
N PHE A 217 11.30 17.20 4.87
CA PHE A 217 11.45 17.48 3.44
C PHE A 217 12.72 18.27 3.15
#